data_AF-A0A523TG13-F1
#
_entry.id   AF-A0A523TG13-F1
#
_cell.length_a   1.000
_cell.length_b   1.000
_cell.length_c   1.000
_cell.angle_alpha   90.00
_cell.angle_beta   90.00
_cell.angle_gamma   90.00
#
_symmetry.space_group_name_H-M   'P 1'
#
loop_
_entity.id
_entity.type
_entity.pdbx_description
1 polymer ?
#
loop_
_entity_poly.entity_id
_entity_poly.type
_entity_poly.pdbx_seq_one_letter_code
_entity_poly.pdbx_strand_id
1 'polypeptide(L)' 'MNEYLGDIGERALLKMFEKLVDSGDLPFNEDAVAFSISKNQSMVVNIDTFVRKTDAPPNMTP' A
#
# COMPACT_ATOMS: atom_id res chain seq x y z
N MET A 1 20.67 15.13 10.94
CA MET A 1 19.42 14.87 11.67
C MET A 1 18.98 13.47 11.29
N ASN A 2 18.79 12.58 12.26
CA ASN A 2 18.16 11.30 11.99
C ASN A 2 16.66 11.55 12.11
N GLU A 3 15.95 11.54 10.99
CA GLU A 3 14.48 11.58 10.97
C GLU A 3 13.96 10.17 11.31
N TYR A 4 13.07 10.05 12.28
CA TYR A 4 12.40 8.78 12.57
C TYR A 4 11.16 8.66 11.68
N LEU A 5 10.76 7.43 11.32
CA LEU A 5 9.56 7.18 10.50
C LEU A 5 8.29 7.82 11.10
N GLY A 6 8.22 7.91 12.43
CA GLY A 6 7.11 8.55 13.14
C GLY A 6 6.98 10.06 12.88
N ASP A 7 8.08 10.73 12.52
CA ASP A 7 8.10 12.18 12.27
C ASP A 7 7.63 12.52 10.85
N ILE A 8 7.81 11.59 9.91
CA ILE A 8 7.46 11.73 8.49
C ILE A 8 5.94 11.56 8.30
N GLY A 9 5.36 10.58 8.99
CA GLY A 9 3.96 10.19 8.83
C GLY A 9 3.71 9.36 7.57
N GLU A 10 2.67 8.52 7.63
CA GLU A 10 2.39 7.50 6.60
C GLU A 10 2.21 8.08 5.19
N ARG A 11 1.42 9.15 5.05
CA ARG A 11 1.17 9.78 3.73
C ARG A 11 2.42 10.35 3.09
N ALA A 12 3.32 10.96 3.87
CA ALA A 12 4.54 11.52 3.31
C ALA A 12 5.53 10.40 2.95
N LEU A 13 5.57 9.33 3.75
CA LEU A 13 6.33 8.12 3.45
C LEU A 13 5.86 7.46 2.15
N LEU A 14 4.54 7.31 1.93
CA LEU A 14 3.98 6.75 0.69
C LEU A 14 4.39 7.55 -0.55
N LYS A 15 4.38 8.89 -0.46
CA LYS A 15 4.87 9.76 -1.54
C LYS A 15 6.35 9.59 -1.87
N MET A 16 7.17 9.17 -0.90
CA MET A 16 8.58 8.87 -1.18
C MET A 16 8.72 7.63 -2.06
N PHE A 17 7.80 6.67 -1.94
CA PHE A 17 7.77 5.44 -2.73
C PHE A 17 7.11 5.61 -4.10
N GLU A 18 6.34 6.68 -4.34
CA GLU A 18 5.73 6.98 -5.65
C GLU A 18 6.76 6.91 -6.79
N LYS A 19 7.97 7.41 -6.55
CA LYS A 19 9.08 7.41 -7.53
C LYS A 19 9.68 6.03 -7.81
N LEU A 20 9.37 5.03 -6.99
CA LEU A 20 9.84 3.65 -7.14
C LEU A 20 8.81 2.75 -7.84
N VAL A 21 7.59 3.26 -8.07
CA VAL A 21 6.53 2.52 -8.73
C VAL A 21 6.60 2.78 -10.23
N ASP A 22 6.85 1.73 -11.02
CA ASP A 22 6.68 1.79 -12.48
C ASP A 22 5.18 1.97 -12.81
N SER A 23 4.90 2.72 -13.88
CA SER A 23 3.54 3.10 -14.27
C SER A 23 2.63 1.86 -14.44
N GLY A 24 1.75 1.62 -13.47
CA GLY A 24 0.67 0.66 -13.56
C GLY A 24 -0.48 1.18 -14.43
N ASP A 25 -1.41 0.30 -14.79
CA ASP A 25 -2.62 0.66 -15.52
C ASP A 25 -3.60 1.49 -14.66
N LEU A 26 -3.42 1.44 -13.34
CA LEU A 26 -4.13 2.27 -12.38
C LEU A 26 -3.26 3.45 -11.92
N PRO A 27 -3.86 4.62 -11.64
CA PRO A 27 -3.18 5.74 -11.00
C PRO A 27 -2.51 5.35 -9.68
N PHE A 28 -1.48 6.11 -9.29
CA PHE A 28 -0.90 5.99 -7.95
C PHE A 28 -1.94 6.37 -6.88
N ASN A 29 -1.88 5.70 -5.72
CA ASN A 29 -2.78 5.91 -4.58
C ASN A 29 -4.24 5.44 -4.81
N GLU A 30 -4.43 4.46 -5.70
CA GLU A 30 -5.63 3.62 -5.74
C GLU A 30 -5.51 2.47 -4.71
N ASP A 31 -6.63 1.85 -4.34
CA ASP A 31 -6.68 0.73 -3.37
C ASP A 31 -5.96 -0.55 -3.85
N ALA A 32 -5.53 -0.57 -5.11
CA ALA A 32 -4.82 -1.69 -5.72
C ALA A 32 -3.91 -1.19 -6.85
N VAL A 33 -3.00 -2.06 -7.28
CA VAL A 33 -2.22 -1.87 -8.50
C VAL A 33 -2.74 -2.83 -9.56
N ALA A 34 -2.85 -2.36 -10.81
CA ALA A 34 -3.18 -3.21 -11.94
C ALA A 34 -2.09 -3.20 -13.01
N PHE A 35 -1.92 -4.34 -13.67
CA PHE A 35 -1.08 -4.48 -14.85
C PHE A 35 -1.69 -5.45 -15.85
N SER A 36 -1.62 -5.07 -17.12
CA SER A 36 -2.12 -5.85 -18.25
C SER A 36 -1.24 -7.07 -18.50
N ILE A 37 -1.82 -8.27 -18.42
CA ILE A 37 -1.17 -9.53 -18.80
C ILE A 37 -1.36 -9.79 -20.30
N SER A 38 -2.52 -9.37 -20.84
CA SER A 38 -2.84 -9.43 -22.27
C SER A 38 -3.87 -8.36 -22.64
N LYS A 39 -4.24 -8.26 -23.92
CA LYS A 39 -5.19 -7.25 -24.43
C LYS A 39 -6.55 -7.22 -23.70
N ASN A 40 -6.99 -8.36 -23.16
CA ASN A 40 -8.30 -8.50 -22.52
C ASN A 40 -8.19 -9.01 -21.08
N GLN A 41 -6.99 -8.97 -20.48
CA GLN A 41 -6.78 -9.50 -19.13
C GLN A 41 -5.81 -8.62 -18.35
N SER A 42 -6.23 -8.25 -17.15
CA SER A 42 -5.41 -7.52 -16.19
C SER A 42 -5.27 -8.34 -14.91
N MET A 43 -4.10 -8.26 -14.30
CA MET A 43 -3.91 -8.66 -12.90
C MET A 43 -4.15 -7.45 -12.02
N VAL A 44 -4.89 -7.63 -10.92
CA VAL A 44 -5.08 -6.61 -9.90
C VAL A 44 -4.53 -7.18 -8.59
N VAL A 45 -3.65 -6.42 -7.93
CA VAL A 45 -2.98 -6.83 -6.70
C VAL A 45 -3.20 -5.76 -5.63
N ASN A 46 -3.70 -6.19 -4.47
CA ASN A 46 -3.71 -5.40 -3.25
C ASN A 46 -3.05 -6.23 -2.13
N ILE A 47 -2.30 -5.56 -1.25
CA ILE A 47 -1.64 -6.17 -0.10
C ILE A 47 -2.01 -5.38 1.14
N ASP A 48 -2.88 -5.95 1.96
CA ASP A 48 -3.22 -5.43 3.29
C ASP A 48 -2.62 -6.29 4.38
N THR A 49 -2.15 -5.65 5.45
CA THR A 49 -1.57 -6.32 6.61
C THR A 49 -2.45 -6.10 7.83
N PHE A 50 -2.73 -7.17 8.56
CA PHE A 50 -3.37 -7.12 9.86
C PHE A 50 -2.33 -7.28 10.98
N VAL A 51 -2.21 -6.26 11.81
CA VAL A 51 -1.38 -6.26 13.01
C VAL A 51 -2.29 -6.37 14.23
N ARG A 52 -2.31 -7.56 14.84
CA ARG A 52 -3.20 -7.87 15.98
C ARG A 52 -3.17 -6.82 17.10
N LYS A 53 -2.03 -6.20 17.36
CA LYS A 53 -1.88 -5.19 18.43
C LYS A 53 -2.66 -3.90 18.15
N THR A 54 -2.80 -3.51 16.89
CA THR A 54 -3.45 -2.25 16.49
C THR A 54 -4.85 -2.49 15.93
N ASP A 55 -5.04 -3.62 15.25
CA ASP A 55 -6.22 -3.85 14.42
C ASP A 55 -7.23 -4.78 15.07
N ALA A 56 -6.85 -5.52 16.13
CA ALA A 56 -7.73 -6.41 16.87
C ALA A 56 -8.27 -5.74 18.16
N PRO A 57 -9.57 -5.43 18.25
CA PRO A 57 -10.16 -4.96 19.49
C PRO A 57 -10.09 -6.02 20.61
N PRO A 58 -10.25 -5.61 21.89
CA PRO A 58 -10.36 -6.55 22.99
C PRO A 58 -11.44 -7.61 22.70
N ASN A 59 -11.10 -8.88 22.95
CA ASN A 59 -11.95 -10.06 22.71
C ASN A 59 -12.17 -10.47 21.25
N MET A 60 -11.48 -9.86 20.27
CA MET A 60 -11.45 -10.41 18.91
C MET A 60 -10.69 -11.74 18.90
N THR A 61 -11.38 -12.81 18.49
CA THR A 61 -10.80 -14.15 18.31
C THR A 61 -10.44 -14.39 16.84
N PRO A 62 -9.51 -15.31 16.55
CA PRO A 62 -9.25 -15.77 15.18
C PRO A 62 -10.49 -16.35 14.49
#